data_AF-A0A8S0VM59-F1
#
_entry.id   AF-A0A8S0VM59-F1
#
_cell.length_a   1.000
_cell.length_b   1.000
_cell.length_c   1.000
_cell.angle_alpha   90.00
_cell.angle_beta   90.00
_cell.angle_gamma   90.00
#
_symmetry.space_group_name_H-M   'P 1'
#
loop_
_entity.id
_entity.type
_entity.pdbx_description
1 polymer ?
#
loop_
_entity_poly.entity_id
_entity_poly.type
_entity_poly.pdbx_seq_one_letter_code
_entity_poly.pdbx_strand_id
1 'polypeptide(L)'
;ICASTWNVGGRVPPDDLDLDGWLDVDDPAHVYVIGLQDIIPLNAGNIFGAEDRRRVSIWENRILRTLKKILPATKFRCYNDPPPPSRFKTSEDAPYIDESSETDSDIEEEICPLNEESNFVNEIKDGTVTG
;
A
#
# COMPACT_ATOMS: atom_id res chain seq x y z
N ILE A 1 -24.65 -10.14 -0.91
CA ILE A 1 -23.18 -9.98 -0.75
C ILE A 1 -22.57 -10.35 -2.08
N CYS A 2 -21.68 -9.55 -2.63
CA CYS A 2 -20.94 -9.83 -3.86
C CYS A 2 -19.47 -10.12 -3.49
N ALA A 3 -18.92 -11.20 -4.02
CA ALA A 3 -17.53 -11.60 -3.76
C ALA A 3 -16.86 -11.96 -5.08
N SER A 4 -15.76 -11.27 -5.40
CA SER A 4 -15.07 -11.40 -6.68
C SER A 4 -13.56 -11.49 -6.46
N THR A 5 -12.88 -12.23 -7.34
CA THR A 5 -11.41 -12.31 -7.36
C THR A 5 -10.89 -12.09 -8.77
N TRP A 6 -9.73 -11.44 -8.91
CA TRP A 6 -9.08 -11.24 -10.21
C TRP A 6 -7.55 -11.22 -10.08
N ASN A 7 -6.87 -12.10 -10.82
CA ASN A 7 -5.45 -11.94 -11.12
C ASN A 7 -5.26 -10.87 -12.22
N VAL A 8 -4.68 -9.74 -11.85
CA VAL A 8 -4.50 -8.59 -12.75
C VAL A 8 -3.15 -8.59 -13.48
N GLY A 9 -2.30 -9.59 -13.22
CA GLY A 9 -1.07 -9.86 -13.97
C GLY A 9 -0.07 -8.71 -14.00
N GLY A 10 0.05 -7.96 -12.92
CA GLY A 10 0.94 -6.79 -12.77
C GLY A 10 0.46 -5.54 -13.49
N ARG A 11 -0.74 -5.58 -14.09
CA ARG A 11 -1.23 -4.50 -14.95
C ARG A 11 -1.89 -3.41 -14.12
N VAL A 12 -1.66 -2.17 -14.54
CA VAL A 12 -2.44 -1.01 -14.10
C VAL A 12 -3.79 -1.07 -14.84
N PRO A 13 -4.93 -0.79 -14.20
CA PRO A 13 -6.21 -0.83 -14.89
C PRO A 13 -6.23 0.27 -15.95
N PRO A 14 -6.63 -0.04 -17.20
CA PRO A 14 -6.85 0.98 -18.22
C PRO A 14 -7.85 2.06 -17.80
N ASP A 15 -7.77 3.23 -18.43
CA ASP A 15 -8.64 4.35 -18.10
C ASP A 15 -10.12 4.09 -18.44
N ASP A 16 -10.36 3.21 -19.41
CA ASP A 16 -11.64 2.77 -19.93
C ASP A 16 -12.08 1.40 -19.39
N LEU A 17 -11.35 0.83 -18.42
CA LEU A 17 -11.72 -0.45 -17.83
C LEU A 17 -13.12 -0.36 -17.20
N ASP A 18 -14.03 -1.15 -17.74
CA ASP A 18 -15.39 -1.34 -17.24
C ASP A 18 -15.44 -2.53 -16.28
N LEU A 19 -15.97 -2.29 -15.08
CA LEU A 19 -16.13 -3.30 -14.04
C LEU A 19 -17.61 -3.60 -13.74
N ASP A 20 -18.54 -2.99 -14.47
CA ASP A 20 -19.97 -3.01 -14.14
C ASP A 20 -20.51 -4.44 -14.10
N GLY A 21 -20.27 -5.23 -15.17
CA GLY A 21 -20.70 -6.63 -15.22
C GLY A 21 -19.90 -7.57 -14.30
N TRP A 22 -18.65 -7.22 -13.95
CA TRP A 22 -17.85 -8.04 -13.04
C TRP A 22 -18.23 -7.85 -11.57
N LEU A 23 -18.70 -6.65 -11.22
CA LEU A 23 -19.18 -6.31 -9.88
C LEU A 23 -20.68 -6.49 -9.73
N ASP A 24 -21.40 -6.85 -10.80
CA ASP A 24 -22.86 -7.03 -10.82
C ASP A 24 -23.60 -5.78 -10.31
N VAL A 25 -23.24 -4.62 -10.87
CA VAL A 25 -23.78 -3.33 -10.42
C VAL A 25 -25.27 -3.15 -10.75
N ASP A 26 -25.82 -3.98 -11.65
CA ASP A 26 -27.25 -3.99 -11.98
C ASP A 26 -28.11 -4.59 -10.85
N ASP A 27 -27.54 -5.46 -10.00
CA ASP A 27 -28.15 -5.96 -8.75
C ASP A 27 -27.27 -5.61 -7.53
N PRO A 28 -27.33 -4.35 -7.03
CA PRO A 28 -26.43 -3.85 -6.00
C PRO A 28 -26.40 -4.71 -4.72
N ALA A 29 -25.22 -5.25 -4.39
CA ALA A 29 -25.01 -5.91 -3.11
C ALA A 29 -24.83 -4.91 -1.95
N HIS A 30 -25.24 -5.32 -0.75
CA HIS A 30 -24.99 -4.57 0.50
C HIS A 30 -23.50 -4.52 0.89
N VAL A 31 -22.73 -5.55 0.54
CA VAL A 31 -21.31 -5.71 0.87
C VAL A 31 -20.61 -6.32 -0.33
N TYR A 32 -19.47 -5.73 -0.70
CA TYR A 32 -18.56 -6.19 -1.75
C TYR A 32 -17.25 -6.64 -1.13
N VAL A 33 -16.80 -7.85 -1.47
CA VAL A 33 -15.51 -8.41 -1.07
C VAL A 33 -14.71 -8.66 -2.34
N ILE A 34 -13.57 -7.98 -2.50
CA ILE A 34 -12.79 -8.02 -3.73
C ILE A 34 -11.36 -8.45 -3.42
N GLY A 35 -10.94 -9.57 -4.01
CA GLY A 35 -9.55 -10.03 -4.00
C GLY A 35 -8.84 -9.70 -5.31
N LEU A 36 -7.64 -9.13 -5.23
CA LEU A 36 -6.78 -8.94 -6.40
C LEU A 36 -5.47 -9.70 -6.21
N GLN A 37 -4.99 -10.39 -7.25
CA GLN A 37 -3.71 -11.10 -7.27
C GLN A 37 -2.77 -10.47 -8.30
N ASP A 38 -1.47 -10.63 -8.09
CA ASP A 38 -0.41 -10.07 -8.94
C ASP A 38 -0.60 -8.57 -9.20
N ILE A 39 -1.05 -7.78 -8.21
CA ILE A 39 -1.26 -6.34 -8.40
C ILE A 39 0.04 -5.58 -8.68
N ILE A 40 1.17 -6.16 -8.28
CA ILE A 40 2.52 -5.73 -8.59
C ILE A 40 3.12 -6.76 -9.57
N PRO A 41 3.77 -6.33 -10.66
CA PRO A 41 4.44 -7.25 -11.58
C PRO A 41 5.48 -8.10 -10.85
N LEU A 42 5.51 -9.39 -11.14
CA LEU A 42 6.49 -10.30 -10.55
C LEU A 42 7.83 -10.16 -11.29
N ASN A 43 8.65 -9.21 -10.84
CA ASN A 43 10.04 -9.06 -11.27
C ASN A 43 10.95 -9.00 -10.04
N ALA A 44 12.24 -9.33 -10.22
CA ALA A 44 13.20 -9.40 -9.11
C ALA A 44 13.27 -8.08 -8.32
N GLY A 45 13.11 -6.93 -8.99
CA GLY A 45 13.09 -5.62 -8.33
C GLY A 45 11.88 -5.39 -7.43
N ASN A 46 10.72 -5.97 -7.74
CA ASN A 46 9.51 -5.87 -6.92
C ASN A 46 9.46 -6.92 -5.80
N ILE A 47 10.18 -8.04 -5.94
CA ILE A 47 10.28 -9.09 -4.92
C ILE A 47 11.28 -8.69 -3.82
N PHE A 48 12.39 -8.04 -4.21
CA PHE A 48 13.48 -7.68 -3.31
C PHE A 48 13.60 -6.17 -3.03
N GLY A 49 12.77 -5.32 -3.66
CA GLY A 49 12.77 -3.87 -3.51
C GLY A 49 11.53 -3.32 -2.80
N ALA A 50 11.45 -1.98 -2.65
CA ALA A 50 10.35 -1.32 -1.95
C ALA A 50 9.01 -1.51 -2.67
N GLU A 51 7.96 -1.88 -1.93
CA GLU A 51 6.62 -2.09 -2.48
C GLU A 51 6.05 -0.84 -3.19
N ASP A 52 5.69 -0.97 -4.46
CA ASP A 52 4.98 0.08 -5.20
C ASP A 52 3.48 0.08 -4.85
N ARG A 53 3.14 0.79 -3.77
CA ARG A 53 1.76 0.98 -3.31
C ARG A 53 0.88 1.79 -4.28
N ARG A 54 1.46 2.48 -5.28
CA ARG A 54 0.68 3.33 -6.20
C ARG A 54 -0.30 2.51 -7.03
N ARG A 55 0.09 1.31 -7.45
CA ARG A 55 -0.79 0.40 -8.22
C ARG A 55 -2.05 0.02 -7.45
N VAL A 56 -1.91 -0.23 -6.14
CA VAL A 56 -3.04 -0.54 -5.25
C VAL A 56 -4.06 0.61 -5.27
N SER A 57 -3.60 1.84 -5.08
CA SER A 57 -4.48 3.01 -5.08
C SER A 57 -5.17 3.25 -6.43
N ILE A 58 -4.53 2.92 -7.55
CA ILE A 58 -5.17 3.06 -8.87
C ILE A 58 -6.32 2.04 -9.03
N TRP A 59 -6.08 0.78 -8.65
CA TRP A 59 -7.12 -0.26 -8.64
C TRP A 59 -8.26 0.06 -7.68
N GLU A 60 -7.95 0.49 -6.46
CA GLU A 60 -8.94 0.91 -5.47
C GLU A 60 -9.83 2.04 -6.02
N ASN A 61 -9.22 3.09 -6.58
CA ASN A 61 -9.98 4.20 -7.16
C ASN A 61 -10.86 3.75 -8.35
N ARG A 62 -10.41 2.79 -9.17
CA ARG A 62 -11.20 2.24 -10.29
C ARG A 62 -12.43 1.49 -9.78
N ILE A 63 -12.24 0.61 -8.78
CA ILE A 63 -13.33 -0.13 -8.13
C ILE A 63 -14.31 0.83 -7.45
N LEU A 64 -13.82 1.77 -6.66
CA LEU A 64 -14.64 2.74 -5.95
C LEU A 64 -15.44 3.64 -6.90
N ARG A 65 -14.87 4.07 -8.02
CA ARG A 65 -15.61 4.84 -9.03
C ARG A 65 -16.76 4.03 -9.61
N THR A 66 -16.56 2.74 -9.86
CA THR A 66 -17.61 1.84 -10.36
C THR A 66 -18.73 1.69 -9.32
N LEU A 67 -18.39 1.38 -8.07
CA LEU A 67 -19.36 1.23 -6.99
C LEU A 67 -20.08 2.54 -6.62
N LYS A 68 -19.50 3.70 -6.92
CA LYS A 68 -20.17 4.99 -6.72
C LYS A 68 -21.31 5.23 -7.71
N LYS A 69 -21.36 4.54 -8.86
CA LYS A 69 -22.46 4.66 -9.84
C LYS A 69 -23.81 4.21 -9.26
N ILE A 70 -23.79 3.22 -8.37
CA ILE A 70 -24.99 2.59 -7.77
C ILE A 70 -25.40 3.21 -6.44
N LEU A 71 -24.57 4.10 -5.89
CA LEU A 71 -24.78 4.64 -4.56
C LEU A 71 -25.74 5.84 -4.62
N PRO A 72 -26.87 5.84 -3.88
CA PRO A 72 -27.56 7.09 -3.59
C PRO A 72 -26.58 8.03 -2.88
N ALA A 73 -26.72 9.36 -3.03
CA ALA A 73 -25.78 10.38 -2.55
C ALA A 73 -25.64 10.48 -1.01
N THR A 74 -25.42 9.37 -0.31
CA THR A 74 -25.11 9.30 1.10
C THR A 74 -23.59 9.18 1.27
N LYS A 75 -23.06 9.91 2.24
CA LYS A 75 -21.61 9.99 2.48
C LYS A 75 -21.14 8.70 3.15
N PHE A 76 -20.64 7.74 2.37
CA PHE A 76 -19.89 6.60 2.93
C PHE A 76 -18.52 7.09 3.40
N ARG A 77 -18.20 6.90 4.68
CA ARG A 77 -16.84 7.09 5.21
C ARG A 77 -16.11 5.76 5.13
N CYS A 78 -15.11 5.68 4.25
CA CYS A 78 -14.11 4.61 4.29
C CYS A 78 -13.12 4.92 5.43
N TYR A 79 -13.07 4.08 6.46
CA TYR A 79 -12.05 4.14 7.49
C TYR A 79 -10.94 3.16 7.11
N ASN A 80 -9.87 3.68 6.50
CA ASN A 80 -8.69 2.87 6.18
C ASN A 80 -7.78 2.66 7.41
N ASP A 81 -7.97 3.46 8.46
CA ASP A 81 -7.28 3.30 9.74
C ASP A 81 -8.31 3.17 10.87
N PRO A 82 -8.21 2.16 11.76
CA PRO A 82 -8.91 2.22 13.03
C PRO A 82 -8.42 3.44 13.80
N PRO A 83 -9.27 4.15 14.55
CA PRO A 83 -8.81 5.23 15.41
C PRO A 83 -7.70 4.68 16.33
N PRO A 84 -6.58 5.39 16.48
CA PRO A 84 -5.50 4.94 17.36
C PRO A 84 -6.07 4.65 18.74
N PRO A 85 -5.64 3.58 19.43
CA PRO A 85 -6.16 3.24 20.74
C PRO A 85 -6.04 4.47 21.63
N SER A 86 -7.20 4.94 22.11
CA SER A 86 -7.29 6.03 23.08
C SER A 86 -6.31 5.73 24.19
N ARG A 87 -5.25 6.53 24.28
CA ARG A 87 -4.15 6.38 25.22
C ARG A 87 -4.76 6.17 26.60
N PHE A 88 -4.57 4.97 27.16
CA PHE A 88 -4.97 4.70 28.53
C PHE A 88 -4.41 5.83 29.39
N LYS A 89 -5.29 6.58 30.05
CA LYS A 89 -4.89 7.54 31.07
C LYS A 89 -4.24 6.70 32.16
N THR A 90 -2.91 6.68 32.21
CA THR A 90 -2.18 6.18 33.37
C THR A 90 -2.68 7.02 34.55
N SER A 91 -3.38 6.37 35.48
CA SER A 91 -3.73 6.97 36.76
C SER A 91 -2.44 7.49 37.39
N GLU A 92 -2.39 8.80 37.65
CA GLU A 92 -1.35 9.48 38.40
C GLU A 92 -1.39 8.97 39.84
N ASP A 93 -0.82 7.81 40.12
CA ASP A 93 -0.51 7.34 41.48
C ASP A 93 0.43 6.14 41.41
N ALA A 94 1.72 6.39 41.18
CA ALA A 94 2.78 5.45 41.53
C ALA A 94 3.99 6.25 42.05
N PRO A 95 4.42 6.02 43.30
CA PRO A 95 5.55 6.74 43.86
C PRO A 95 6.86 6.32 43.16
N TYR A 96 7.70 7.32 42.95
CA TYR A 96 9.07 7.21 42.44
C TYR A 96 9.88 6.26 43.34
N ILE A 97 10.27 5.11 42.81
CA ILE A 97 11.27 4.24 43.42
C ILE A 97 12.54 4.41 42.60
N ASP A 98 13.47 5.16 43.17
CA ASP A 98 14.88 5.16 42.80
C ASP A 98 15.50 3.87 43.33
N GLU A 99 15.90 2.97 42.44
CA GLU A 99 16.83 1.91 42.81
C GLU A 99 17.77 1.62 41.64
N SER A 100 18.97 2.15 41.80
CA SER A 100 20.18 1.83 41.05
C SER A 100 20.32 0.33 40.85
N SER A 101 20.50 -0.10 39.61
CA SER A 101 21.14 -1.39 39.32
C SER A 101 21.84 -1.29 37.98
N GLU A 102 23.13 -1.07 38.13
CA GLU A 102 24.18 -1.06 37.14
C GLU A 102 24.26 -2.49 36.59
N THR A 103 24.06 -2.65 35.28
CA THR A 103 24.34 -3.91 34.60
C THR A 103 25.04 -3.55 33.31
N ASP A 104 26.37 -3.54 33.40
CA ASP A 104 27.29 -3.65 32.26
C ASP A 104 26.99 -4.96 31.52
N SER A 105 26.61 -4.85 30.26
CA SER A 105 26.90 -5.90 29.29
C SER A 105 27.12 -5.27 27.92
N ASP A 106 28.37 -5.31 27.49
CA ASP A 106 28.87 -4.91 26.19
C ASP A 106 28.06 -5.54 25.05
N ILE A 107 27.52 -4.72 24.17
CA ILE A 107 27.19 -5.12 22.80
C ILE A 107 27.59 -3.95 21.90
N GLU A 108 28.65 -4.21 21.15
CA GLU A 108 29.28 -3.31 20.19
C GLU A 108 28.29 -2.93 19.09
N GLU A 109 28.05 -1.63 18.96
CA GLU A 109 27.49 -1.02 17.77
C GLU A 109 28.64 -0.83 16.77
N GLU A 110 28.98 -1.87 16.00
CA GLU A 110 29.90 -1.71 14.86
C GLU A 110 29.11 -1.27 13.62
N ILE A 111 29.15 0.04 13.44
CA ILE A 111 28.71 0.80 12.28
C ILE A 111 29.33 0.22 11.01
N CYS A 112 28.53 -0.34 10.10
CA CYS A 112 29.02 -0.63 8.75
C CYS A 112 29.33 0.69 8.02
N PRO A 113 30.56 0.91 7.54
CA PRO A 113 30.93 2.16 6.88
C PRO A 113 30.23 2.25 5.52
N LEU A 114 29.48 3.35 5.30
CA LEU A 114 29.10 3.79 3.96
C LEU A 114 30.38 4.19 3.23
N ASN A 115 30.93 3.27 2.44
CA ASN A 115 31.96 3.60 1.47
C ASN A 115 31.35 4.34 0.27
N GLU A 116 32.21 5.15 -0.32
CA GLU A 116 31.93 6.21 -1.26
C GLU A 116 31.45 5.74 -2.64
N GLU A 117 30.69 6.63 -3.27
CA GLU A 117 30.49 6.86 -4.69
C GLU A 117 31.00 5.82 -5.72
N SER A 118 30.08 5.35 -6.56
CA SER A 118 30.42 4.88 -7.91
C SER A 118 29.22 4.99 -8.86
N ASN A 119 29.11 6.15 -9.51
CA ASN A 119 28.79 6.34 -10.92
C ASN A 119 27.70 5.46 -11.57
N PHE A 120 26.50 6.02 -11.76
CA PHE A 120 25.74 5.74 -12.99
C PHE A 120 24.92 6.96 -13.41
N VAL A 121 25.59 7.93 -14.03
CA VAL A 121 24.94 8.86 -14.96
C VAL A 121 25.30 8.35 -16.35
N ASN A 122 24.40 7.59 -16.97
CA ASN A 122 24.42 7.40 -18.42
C ASN A 122 23.09 7.93 -18.97
N GLU A 123 23.16 9.21 -19.35
CA GLU A 123 22.24 9.87 -20.26
C GLU A 123 22.42 9.23 -21.65
N ILE A 124 21.52 8.32 -22.05
CA ILE A 124 21.43 7.89 -23.44
C ILE A 124 20.40 8.80 -24.11
N LYS A 125 20.89 9.82 -24.82
CA LYS A 125 20.12 10.62 -25.77
C LYS A 125 20.18 9.98 -27.16
N ASP A 126 19.04 10.01 -27.83
CA ASP A 126 18.69 9.38 -29.10
C ASP A 126 19.67 9.65 -30.25
N GLY A 127 20.03 8.59 -30.97
CA GLY A 127 20.62 8.64 -32.30
C GLY A 127 19.55 8.34 -33.36
N THR A 128 18.99 9.39 -33.96
CA THR A 128 18.22 9.30 -35.21
C THR A 128 19.19 8.99 -36.37
N VAL A 129 19.01 7.84 -37.03
CA VAL A 129 19.68 7.53 -38.31
C VAL A 129 18.78 7.96 -39.46
N THR A 130 19.24 8.94 -40.23
CA THR A 130 18.83 9.17 -41.62
C THR A 130 20.08 9.09 -42.50
N GLY A 131 19.96 8.35 -43.60
CA GLY A 131 21.00 8.15 -44.60
C GLY A 131 20.67 6.97 -45.49
#